data_AF-A0A1H7N3T9-F1
#
_entry.id   AF-A0A1H7N3T9-F1
#
_cell.length_a   1.000
_cell.length_b   1.000
_cell.length_c   1.000
_cell.angle_alpha   90.00
_cell.angle_beta   90.00
_cell.angle_gamma   90.00
#
_symmetry.space_group_name_H-M   'P 1'
#
loop_
_entity.id
_entity.type
_entity.pdbx_description
1 polymer ?
#
loop_
_entity_poly.entity_id
_entity_poly.type
_entity_poly.pdbx_seq_one_letter_code
_entity_poly.pdbx_strand_id
1 'polypeptide(L)'
;MALLVEPSAHVSDMGAQGQINSILSQIKGLRKQLTVLQKQLRESTDPMEQTLLMKQIMDLQRLIDMQEQQIANIQQAEKRKQEQRDKINGTKAA
;
A
#
# COMPACT_ATOMS: atom_id res chain seq x y z
N MET A 1 -27.09 -34.79 -14.63
CA MET A 1 -26.87 -33.35 -14.91
C MET A 1 -25.75 -32.89 -14.02
N ALA A 2 -24.59 -32.59 -14.60
CA ALA A 2 -23.42 -32.16 -13.84
C ALA A 2 -23.59 -30.68 -13.46
N LEU A 3 -23.66 -30.43 -12.16
CA LEU A 3 -23.53 -29.09 -11.58
C LEU A 3 -22.08 -28.64 -11.77
N LEU A 4 -21.84 -27.90 -12.85
CA LEU A 4 -20.60 -27.17 -13.06
C LEU A 4 -20.66 -25.93 -12.15
N VAL A 5 -20.27 -26.10 -10.89
CA VAL A 5 -19.98 -24.97 -10.01
C VAL A 5 -18.68 -24.38 -10.50
N GLU A 6 -18.80 -23.33 -11.31
CA GLU A 6 -17.68 -22.47 -11.67
C GLU A 6 -17.06 -21.94 -10.36
N PRO A 7 -15.75 -22.13 -10.11
CA PRO A 7 -15.11 -21.43 -9.03
C PRO A 7 -15.13 -19.94 -9.41
N SER A 8 -15.98 -19.17 -8.73
CA SER A 8 -15.97 -17.71 -8.79
C SER A 8 -14.56 -17.21 -8.48
N ALA A 9 -13.79 -16.97 -9.53
CA ALA A 9 -12.56 -16.22 -9.51
C ALA A 9 -12.93 -14.75 -9.26
N HIS A 10 -13.24 -14.42 -8.01
CA HIS A 10 -13.57 -13.06 -7.58
C HIS A 10 -12.49 -12.44 -6.69
N VAL A 11 -11.25 -12.92 -6.80
CA VAL A 11 -10.13 -12.40 -5.98
C VAL A 11 -8.86 -12.09 -6.77
N SER A 12 -8.90 -12.00 -8.11
CA SER A 12 -7.65 -11.94 -8.90
C SER A 12 -7.57 -10.84 -9.96
N ASP A 13 -8.41 -9.80 -9.91
CA ASP A 13 -8.31 -8.69 -10.87
C ASP A 13 -8.28 -7.28 -10.25
N MET A 14 -7.63 -7.14 -9.09
CA MET A 14 -6.94 -5.88 -8.81
C MET A 14 -5.53 -6.04 -9.36
N GLY A 15 -5.34 -5.69 -10.64
CA GLY A 15 -4.01 -5.51 -11.22
C GLY A 15 -3.16 -4.58 -10.35
N ALA A 16 -1.86 -4.51 -10.64
CA ALA A 16 -0.90 -3.72 -9.84
C ALA A 16 -1.37 -2.28 -9.55
N GLN A 17 -2.08 -1.65 -10.49
CA GLN A 17 -2.67 -0.33 -10.30
C GLN A 17 -3.77 -0.30 -9.22
N GLY A 18 -4.63 -1.31 -9.15
CA GLY A 18 -5.66 -1.41 -8.11
C GLY A 18 -5.07 -1.59 -6.72
N GLN A 19 -3.99 -2.38 -6.62
CA GLN A 19 -3.25 -2.57 -5.36
C GLN A 19 -2.58 -1.26 -4.92
N ILE A 20 -1.89 -0.56 -5.83
CA ILE A 20 -1.29 0.75 -5.55
C ILE A 20 -2.35 1.75 -5.06
N ASN A 21 -3.51 1.82 -5.74
CA ASN A 21 -4.58 2.74 -5.34
C ASN A 21 -5.14 2.42 -3.95
N SER A 22 -5.27 1.13 -3.60
CA SER A 22 -5.70 0.70 -2.28
C SER A 22 -4.69 1.15 -1.20
N ILE A 23 -3.40 0.91 -1.43
CA ILE A 23 -2.33 1.32 -0.52
C ILE A 23 -2.29 2.85 -0.37
N LEU A 24 -2.41 3.60 -1.46
CA LEU A 24 -2.48 5.08 -1.43
C LEU A 24 -3.67 5.59 -0.59
N SER A 25 -4.83 4.93 -0.69
CA SER A 25 -5.99 5.26 0.15
C SER A 25 -5.71 5.02 1.64
N GLN A 26 -5.05 3.91 1.96
CA GLN A 26 -4.63 3.60 3.33
C GLN A 26 -3.64 4.64 3.86
N ILE A 27 -2.60 4.98 3.10
CA ILE A 27 -1.62 6.02 3.44
C ILE A 27 -2.33 7.35 3.74
N LYS A 28 -3.33 7.73 2.92
CA LYS A 28 -4.11 8.95 3.14
C LYS A 28 -4.87 8.90 4.47
N GLY A 29 -5.44 7.76 4.83
CA GLY A 29 -6.06 7.53 6.14
C GLY A 29 -5.08 7.68 7.30
N LEU A 30 -3.91 7.03 7.19
CA LEU A 30 -2.86 7.10 8.22
C LEU A 30 -2.32 8.52 8.40
N ARG A 31 -2.11 9.28 7.32
CA ARG A 31 -1.66 10.68 7.38
C ARG A 31 -2.67 11.59 8.10
N LYS A 32 -3.98 11.33 7.94
CA LYS A 32 -5.02 12.04 8.70
C LYS A 32 -4.93 11.71 10.19
N GLN A 33 -4.80 10.42 10.55
CA GLN A 33 -4.65 10.00 11.94
C GLN A 33 -3.39 10.60 12.58
N LEU A 34 -2.27 10.61 11.85
CA LEU A 34 -1.01 11.22 12.27
C LEU A 34 -1.20 12.71 12.58
N THR A 35 -1.93 13.44 11.73
CA THR A 35 -2.25 14.86 11.97
C THR A 35 -3.07 15.06 13.25
N VAL A 36 -4.03 14.18 13.52
CA VAL A 36 -4.85 14.22 14.74
C VAL A 36 -3.98 13.98 15.98
N LEU A 37 -3.13 12.95 15.96
CA LEU A 37 -2.23 12.64 17.08
C LEU A 37 -1.21 13.76 17.32
N GLN A 38 -0.67 14.37 16.27
CA GLN A 38 0.23 15.52 16.39
C GLN A 38 -0.47 16.75 16.99
N LYS A 39 -1.77 16.91 16.74
CA LYS A 39 -2.57 17.96 17.38
C LYS A 39 -2.76 17.63 18.86
N GLN A 40 -3.17 16.41 19.19
CA GLN A 40 -3.31 15.95 20.57
C GLN A 40 -2.01 16.08 21.37
N LEU A 41 -0.86 15.76 20.76
CA LEU A 41 0.44 15.90 21.40
C LEU A 41 0.76 17.36 21.76
N ARG A 42 0.37 18.31 20.90
CA ARG A 42 0.53 19.74 21.18
C ARG A 42 -0.41 20.26 22.25
N GLU A 43 -1.58 19.66 22.39
CA GLU A 43 -2.61 20.07 23.35
C GLU A 43 -2.46 19.37 24.71
N SER A 44 -1.78 18.22 24.76
CA SER A 44 -1.56 17.46 25.99
C SER A 44 -0.54 18.15 26.90
N THR A 45 -0.89 18.22 28.19
CA THR A 45 -0.02 18.75 29.26
C THR A 45 0.54 17.65 30.16
N ASP A 46 0.12 16.41 29.99
CA ASP A 46 0.60 15.26 30.77
C ASP A 46 1.82 14.62 30.08
N PRO A 47 3.00 14.58 30.72
CA PRO A 47 4.19 13.94 30.16
C PRO A 47 4.01 12.46 29.79
N MET A 48 3.16 11.73 30.53
CA MET A 48 2.92 10.31 30.25
C MET A 48 2.09 10.13 28.98
N GLU A 49 1.03 10.93 28.83
CA GLU A 49 0.23 10.99 27.60
C GLU A 49 1.07 11.44 26.40
N GLN A 50 1.91 12.47 26.55
CA GLN A 50 2.82 12.92 25.48
C GLN A 50 3.75 11.81 25.00
N THR A 51 4.32 11.03 25.92
CA THR A 51 5.19 9.90 25.58
C THR A 51 4.44 8.83 24.77
N LEU A 52 3.20 8.52 25.18
CA LEU A 52 2.36 7.57 24.46
C LEU A 52 2.01 8.07 23.05
N LEU A 53 1.62 9.34 22.93
CA LEU A 53 1.29 9.97 21.65
C LEU A 53 2.52 10.01 20.71
N MET A 54 3.70 10.33 21.23
CA MET A 54 4.94 10.27 20.44
C MET A 54 5.21 8.87 19.90
N LYS A 55 5.04 7.84 20.73
CA LYS A 55 5.21 6.44 20.29
C LYS A 55 4.21 6.08 19.19
N GLN A 56 2.93 6.43 19.35
CA GLN A 56 1.91 6.18 18.34
C GLN A 56 2.19 6.91 17.03
N ILE A 57 2.70 8.14 17.08
CA ILE A 57 3.11 8.90 15.89
C ILE A 57 4.26 8.19 15.19
N MET A 58 5.29 7.74 15.92
CA MET A 58 6.42 7.01 15.34
C MET A 58 5.99 5.69 14.69
N ASP A 59 5.10 4.93 15.35
CA ASP A 59 4.58 3.68 14.82
C ASP A 59 3.78 3.91 13.52
N LEU A 60 2.94 4.95 13.47
CA LEU A 60 2.22 5.34 12.25
C LEU A 60 3.14 5.80 11.12
N GLN A 61 4.19 6.57 11.44
CA GLN A 61 5.19 6.97 10.44
C GLN A 61 5.86 5.75 9.81
N ARG A 62 6.31 4.80 10.64
CA ARG A 62 6.90 3.54 10.16
C ARG A 62 5.92 2.73 9.29
N LEU A 63 4.64 2.70 9.65
CA LEU A 63 3.61 2.02 8.85
C LEU A 63 3.42 2.69 7.48
N ILE A 64 3.42 4.03 7.43
CA ILE A 64 3.37 4.79 6.17
C ILE A 64 4.58 4.45 5.30
N ASP A 65 5.79 4.47 5.88
CA ASP A 65 7.03 4.17 5.15
C ASP A 65 7.00 2.75 4.55
N MET A 66 6.51 1.77 5.31
CA MET A 66 6.35 0.39 4.83
C MET A 66 5.38 0.30 3.65
N GLN A 67 4.26 1.02 3.71
CA GLN A 67 3.28 1.08 2.62
C GLN A 67 3.85 1.77 1.37
N GLU A 68 4.64 2.83 1.54
CA GLU A 68 5.33 3.50 0.43
C GLU A 68 6.37 2.57 -0.23
N GLN A 69 7.12 1.80 0.57
CA GLN A 69 8.01 0.74 0.05
C GLN A 69 7.25 -0.34 -0.71
N GLN A 70 6.07 -0.74 -0.24
CA GLN A 70 5.23 -1.72 -0.94
C GLN A 70 4.81 -1.20 -2.31
N ILE A 71 4.42 0.07 -2.43
CA ILE A 71 4.13 0.70 -3.73
C ILE A 71 5.34 0.65 -4.65
N ALA A 72 6.53 1.04 -4.16
CA ALA A 72 7.75 1.03 -4.94
C ALA A 72 8.08 -0.38 -5.47
N ASN A 73 7.91 -1.41 -4.64
CA ASN A 73 8.12 -2.81 -5.02
C ASN A 73 7.15 -3.27 -6.12
N ILE A 74 5.87 -2.91 -6.01
CA ILE A 74 4.86 -3.23 -7.03
C ILE A 74 5.21 -2.55 -8.36
N GLN A 75 5.57 -1.27 -8.33
CA GLN A 75 5.95 -0.53 -9.53
C GLN A 75 7.19 -1.11 -10.21
N GLN A 76 8.20 -1.50 -9.44
CA GLN A 76 9.40 -2.16 -9.99
C GLN A 76 9.08 -3.52 -10.60
N ALA A 77 8.21 -4.32 -9.95
CA ALA A 77 7.78 -5.61 -10.47
C ALA A 77 7.06 -5.46 -11.83
N GLU A 78 6.15 -4.50 -11.94
CA GLU A 78 5.46 -4.22 -13.21
C GLU A 78 6.41 -3.72 -14.30
N LYS A 79 7.38 -2.86 -13.95
CA LYS A 79 8.41 -2.41 -14.91
C LYS A 79 9.21 -3.60 -15.46
N ARG A 80 9.69 -4.49 -14.59
CA ARG A 80 10.44 -5.70 -15.01
C ARG A 80 9.59 -6.61 -15.88
N LYS A 81 8.30 -6.78 -15.56
CA LYS A 81 7.35 -7.57 -16.34
C LYS A 81 7.12 -6.97 -17.72
N GLN A 82 7.01 -5.65 -17.83
CA GLN A 82 6.89 -4.96 -19.11
C GLN A 82 8.17 -5.14 -19.96
N GLU A 83 9.35 -4.93 -19.38
CA GLU A 83 10.63 -5.14 -20.07
C GLU A 83 10.80 -6.58 -20.59
N GLN A 84 10.34 -7.58 -19.83
CA GLN A 84 10.35 -8.99 -20.27
C GLN A 84 9.39 -9.22 -21.44
N ARG A 85 8.19 -8.65 -21.39
CA ARG A 85 7.21 -8.74 -22.50
C ARG A 85 7.76 -8.10 -23.76
N ASP A 86 8.38 -6.93 -23.66
CA ASP A 86 8.95 -6.21 -24.80
C ASP A 86 10.11 -7.01 -25.43
N LYS A 87 10.96 -7.64 -24.61
CA LYS A 87 12.04 -8.54 -25.10
C LYS A 87 11.50 -9.75 -25.85
N ILE A 88 10.46 -10.41 -25.32
CA ILE A 88 9.85 -11.60 -25.93
C ILE A 88 9.13 -11.24 -27.25
N ASN A 89 8.45 -10.09 -27.28
CA ASN A 89 7.75 -9.63 -28.48
C ASN A 89 8.73 -9.13 -29.55
N GLY A 90 9.83 -8.49 -29.16
CA GLY A 90 10.90 -8.07 -30.07
C GLY A 90 11.69 -9.24 -30.68
N THR A 91 11.83 -10.37 -29.97
CA THR A 91 12.46 -11.59 -30.50
C THR A 91 11.56 -12.41 -31.42
N LYS A 92 10.24 -12.22 -31.39
CA LYS A 92 9.31 -12.89 -32.32
C LYS A 92 9.16 -12.17 -33.68
N ALA A 93 9.71 -10.96 -33.82
CA ALA A 93 9.61 -10.14 -35.02
C ALA A 93 10.89 -10.11 -35.87
N ALA A 94 11.89 -10.92 -35.53
CA ALA A 94 13.15 -11.10 -36.26
C ALA A 94 13.29 -12.56 -36.69
#